data_AF-A0A4U8S354-F1
#
_entry.id   AF-A0A4U8S354-F1
#
_cell.length_a   1.000
_cell.length_b   1.000
_cell.length_c   1.000
_cell.angle_alpha   90.00
_cell.angle_beta   90.00
_cell.angle_gamma   90.00
#
_symmetry.space_group_name_H-M   'P 1'
#
loop_
_entity.id
_entity.type
_entity.pdbx_description
1 polymer ?
#
loop_
_entity_poly.entity_id
_entity_poly.type
_entity_poly.pdbx_seq_one_letter_code
_entity_poly.pdbx_strand_id
1 'polypeptide(L)'
;MYQISVEQNLQRILTTHKFTLPLCPNFGLSDSYIDKPLTQDLMLELKDEILEQIALYEPRIKVSDITLAFKDSVLTLHIRTQEENLTIELS
;
A
#
# COMPACT_ATOMS: atom_id res chain seq x y z
N MET A 1 19.24 -16.94 -7.36
CA MET A 1 17.90 -16.76 -6.76
C MET A 1 17.69 -15.26 -6.67
N TYR A 2 16.95 -14.66 -7.60
CA TYR A 2 16.73 -13.22 -7.58
C TYR A 2 15.76 -12.92 -6.43
N GLN A 3 16.28 -12.34 -5.35
CA GLN A 3 15.43 -11.74 -4.33
C GLN A 3 14.77 -10.52 -4.96
N ILE A 4 13.44 -10.49 -4.93
CA ILE A 4 12.67 -9.33 -5.30
C ILE A 4 13.10 -8.19 -4.36
N SER A 5 13.42 -7.02 -4.91
CA SER A 5 13.75 -5.85 -4.08
C SER A 5 12.53 -5.47 -3.25
N VAL A 6 12.78 -4.92 -2.06
CA VAL A 6 11.69 -4.56 -1.15
C VAL A 6 10.71 -3.58 -1.78
N GLU A 7 11.22 -2.62 -2.55
CA GLU A 7 10.44 -1.65 -3.31
C GLU A 7 9.50 -2.34 -4.31
N GLN A 8 9.98 -3.37 -5.01
CA GLN A 8 9.16 -4.12 -5.97
C GLN A 8 8.07 -4.93 -5.28
N ASN A 9 8.33 -5.46 -4.09
CA ASN A 9 7.29 -6.16 -3.34
C ASN A 9 6.25 -5.18 -2.79
N LEU A 10 6.68 -4.03 -2.26
CA LEU A 10 5.79 -2.94 -1.86
C LEU A 10 4.94 -2.45 -3.03
N GLN A 11 5.54 -2.19 -4.19
CA GLN A 11 4.82 -1.81 -5.38
C GLN A 11 3.79 -2.88 -5.76
N ARG A 12 4.15 -4.17 -5.73
CA ARG A 12 3.22 -5.27 -5.98
C ARG A 12 2.04 -5.27 -5.02
N ILE A 13 2.28 -5.10 -3.71
CA ILE A 13 1.21 -5.05 -2.69
C ILE A 13 0.26 -3.90 -3.01
N LEU A 14 0.79 -2.72 -3.34
CA LEU A 14 -0.02 -1.53 -3.57
C LEU A 14 -0.77 -1.54 -4.91
N THR A 15 -0.23 -2.19 -5.94
CA THR A 15 -0.88 -2.31 -7.26
C THR A 15 -1.82 -3.50 -7.38
N THR A 16 -1.74 -4.46 -6.46
CA THR A 16 -2.57 -5.67 -6.52
C THR A 16 -3.84 -5.45 -5.72
N HIS A 17 -4.98 -5.81 -6.29
CA HIS A 17 -6.26 -5.78 -5.61
C HIS A 17 -6.50 -7.09 -4.86
N LYS A 18 -7.07 -7.02 -3.64
CA LYS A 18 -7.46 -8.22 -2.89
C LYS A 18 -8.39 -9.10 -3.72
N PHE A 19 -8.35 -10.41 -3.47
CA PHE A 19 -9.11 -11.44 -4.19
C PHE A 19 -8.74 -11.64 -5.67
N THR A 20 -7.76 -10.92 -6.23
CA THR A 20 -7.31 -11.18 -7.61
C THR A 20 -6.39 -12.39 -7.73
N LEU A 21 -5.65 -12.73 -6.68
CA LEU A 21 -4.74 -13.87 -6.67
C LEU A 21 -5.43 -15.13 -6.11
N PRO A 22 -5.61 -16.19 -6.92
CA PRO A 22 -6.36 -17.39 -6.50
C PRO A 22 -5.72 -18.15 -5.34
N LEU A 23 -4.39 -18.07 -5.20
CA LEU A 23 -3.64 -18.74 -4.14
C LEU A 23 -3.40 -17.84 -2.91
N CYS A 24 -3.61 -16.52 -3.05
CA CYS A 24 -3.34 -15.53 -2.01
C CYS A 24 -4.42 -14.43 -2.01
N PRO A 25 -5.66 -14.75 -1.59
CA PRO A 25 -6.78 -13.80 -1.69
C PRO A 25 -6.62 -12.56 -0.81
N ASN A 26 -5.85 -12.65 0.28
CA ASN A 26 -5.61 -11.54 1.21
C ASN A 26 -4.48 -10.60 0.78
N PHE A 27 -3.81 -10.88 -0.35
CA PHE A 27 -2.68 -10.09 -0.84
C PHE A 27 -3.20 -8.93 -1.69
N GLY A 28 -2.86 -7.71 -1.29
CA GLY A 28 -3.21 -6.48 -2.00
C GLY A 28 -4.00 -5.50 -1.16
N LEU A 29 -4.47 -4.42 -1.79
CA LEU A 29 -5.39 -3.46 -1.18
C LEU A 29 -6.84 -3.79 -1.50
N SER A 30 -7.75 -3.43 -0.59
CA SER A 30 -9.18 -3.60 -0.79
C SER A 30 -9.72 -2.55 -1.75
N ASP A 31 -10.59 -2.95 -2.69
CA ASP A 31 -11.30 -2.03 -3.60
C ASP A 31 -12.34 -1.15 -2.91
N SER A 32 -12.43 -1.23 -1.58
CA SER A 32 -13.45 -0.58 -0.77
C SER A 32 -13.40 0.94 -0.84
N TYR A 33 -12.29 1.53 -1.31
CA TYR A 33 -12.13 2.98 -1.49
C TYR A 33 -12.56 3.49 -2.88
N ILE A 34 -12.76 2.60 -3.86
CA ILE A 34 -13.19 2.97 -5.20
C ILE A 34 -14.64 3.46 -5.15
N ASP A 35 -14.94 4.54 -5.87
CA ASP A 35 -16.24 5.23 -5.92
C ASP A 35 -16.75 5.82 -4.59
N LYS A 36 -15.95 5.77 -3.51
CA LYS A 36 -16.29 6.41 -2.23
C LYS A 36 -15.72 7.82 -2.13
N PRO A 37 -16.43 8.74 -1.45
CA PRO A 37 -15.85 10.04 -1.14
C PRO A 37 -14.63 9.85 -0.25
N LEU A 38 -13.55 10.59 -0.55
CA LEU A 38 -12.34 10.65 0.29
C LEU A 38 -12.65 11.37 1.61
N THR A 39 -13.26 10.66 2.54
CA THR A 39 -13.45 11.10 3.92
C THR A 39 -12.19 10.87 4.73
N GLN A 40 -12.06 11.57 5.86
CA GLN A 40 -10.93 11.36 6.77
C GLN A 40 -10.91 9.92 7.31
N ASP A 41 -12.08 9.34 7.58
CA ASP A 41 -12.22 7.95 8.01
C ASP A 41 -11.70 6.97 6.95
N LEU A 42 -12.07 7.15 5.67
CA LEU A 42 -11.60 6.28 4.60
C LEU A 42 -10.08 6.34 4.42
N MET A 43 -9.48 7.53 4.58
CA MET A 43 -8.02 7.68 4.54
C MET A 43 -7.34 6.97 5.70
N LEU A 44 -7.95 6.96 6.90
CA LEU A 44 -7.44 6.24 8.05
C LEU A 44 -7.55 4.73 7.85
N GLU A 45 -8.70 4.23 7.37
CA GLU A 45 -8.90 2.81 7.05
C GLU A 45 -7.89 2.34 6.00
N LEU A 46 -7.70 3.10 4.92
CA LEU A 46 -6.74 2.76 3.87
C LEU A 46 -5.31 2.72 4.40
N LYS A 47 -4.95 3.68 5.27
CA LYS A 47 -3.64 3.71 5.92
C LYS A 47 -3.41 2.48 6.79
N ASP A 48 -4.40 2.10 7.60
CA ASP A 48 -4.32 0.94 8.47
C ASP A 48 -4.17 -0.35 7.67
N GLU A 49 -4.97 -0.50 6.61
CA GLU A 49 -4.89 -1.64 5.69
C GLU A 49 -3.50 -1.77 5.05
N ILE A 50 -2.92 -0.66 4.57
CA ILE A 50 -1.57 -0.68 3.99
C ILE A 50 -0.54 -1.11 5.03
N LEU A 51 -0.63 -0.61 6.27
CA LEU A 51 0.27 -1.01 7.36
C LEU A 51 0.19 -2.51 7.64
N GLU A 52 -1.03 -3.06 7.73
CA GLU A 52 -1.24 -4.49 7.93
C GLU A 52 -0.65 -5.33 6.79
N GLN A 53 -0.90 -4.94 5.54
CA GLN A 53 -0.39 -5.63 4.35
C GLN A 53 1.14 -5.63 4.32
N ILE A 54 1.79 -4.50 4.61
CA ILE A 54 3.25 -4.42 4.65
C ILE A 54 3.79 -5.29 5.80
N ALA A 55 3.18 -5.26 6.99
CA ALA A 55 3.61 -6.08 8.11
C ALA A 55 3.47 -7.59 7.82
N LEU A 56 2.44 -8.00 7.07
CA LEU A 56 2.20 -9.39 6.69
C LEU A 56 3.13 -9.88 5.58
N TYR A 57 3.27 -9.10 4.51
CA TYR A 57 3.93 -9.55 3.27
C TYR A 57 5.36 -9.05 3.11
N GLU A 58 5.77 -8.04 3.86
CA GLU A 58 7.15 -7.51 3.86
C GLU A 58 7.63 -7.19 5.28
N PRO A 59 7.73 -8.20 6.18
CA PRO A 59 8.13 -8.01 7.59
C PRO A 59 9.56 -7.51 7.78
N ARG A 60 10.35 -7.46 6.69
CA ARG A 60 11.72 -6.95 6.69
C ARG A 60 11.75 -5.43 6.87
N ILE A 61 10.71 -4.71 6.44
CA ILE A 61 10.62 -3.27 6.60
C ILE A 61 9.79 -2.92 7.84
N LYS A 62 10.31 -1.96 8.63
CA LYS A 62 9.54 -1.26 9.65
C LYS A 62 9.06 0.08 9.10
N VAL A 63 7.79 0.13 8.73
CA VAL A 63 7.12 1.37 8.35
C VAL A 63 7.02 2.27 9.59
N SER A 64 7.50 3.51 9.47
CA SER A 64 7.42 4.51 10.55
C SER A 64 6.21 5.41 10.36
N ASP A 65 5.95 5.81 9.11
CA ASP A 65 4.84 6.70 8.77
C ASP A 65 4.31 6.41 7.36
N ILE A 66 3.01 6.59 7.19
CA ILE A 66 2.35 6.56 5.88
C ILE A 66 1.55 7.86 5.75
N THR A 67 1.78 8.56 4.64
CA THR A 67 1.05 9.77 4.25
C THR A 67 0.38 9.54 2.91
N LEU A 68 -0.93 9.75 2.86
CA LEU A 68 -1.75 9.73 1.65
C LEU A 68 -1.90 11.17 1.15
N ALA A 69 -1.55 11.42 -0.11
CA ALA A 69 -1.77 12.69 -0.78
C ALA A 69 -2.61 12.47 -2.03
N PHE A 70 -3.78 13.09 -2.11
CA PHE A 70 -4.62 13.03 -3.30
C PHE A 70 -4.49 14.34 -4.07
N LYS A 71 -3.97 14.28 -5.29
CA LYS A 71 -3.76 15.46 -6.14
C LYS A 71 -4.09 15.13 -7.59
N ASP A 72 -4.85 15.98 -8.25
CA ASP A 72 -5.15 15.86 -9.69
C ASP A 72 -5.72 14.49 -10.11
N SER A 73 -6.55 13.88 -9.26
CA SER A 73 -7.12 12.52 -9.43
C SER A 73 -6.13 11.36 -9.27
N VAL A 74 -4.89 11.66 -8.86
CA VAL A 74 -3.85 10.68 -8.56
C VAL A 74 -3.74 10.53 -7.04
N LEU A 75 -3.73 9.29 -6.56
CA LEU A 75 -3.46 8.99 -5.16
C LEU A 75 -1.97 8.70 -5.00
N THR A 76 -1.23 9.62 -4.40
CA THR A 76 0.18 9.41 -4.07
C THR A 76 0.31 8.89 -2.64
N LEU A 77 1.02 7.78 -2.48
CA LEU A 77 1.31 7.20 -1.19
C LEU A 77 2.79 7.41 -0.84
N HIS A 78 3.03 8.18 0.22
CA HIS A 78 4.36 8.37 0.77
C HIS A 78 4.54 7.45 1.97
N ILE A 79 5.40 6.43 1.83
CA ILE A 79 5.73 5.50 2.91
C ILE A 79 7.12 5.87 3.42
N ARG A 80 7.19 6.27 4.69
CA ARG A 80 8.44 6.52 5.40
C ARG A 80 8.85 5.28 6.16
N THR A 81 10.00 4.72 5.82
CA THR A 81 10.56 3.55 6.51
C THR A 81 11.83 3.95 7.28
N GLN A 82 12.24 3.12 8.25
CA GLN A 82 13.42 3.40 9.08
C GLN A 82 14.74 3.42 8.28
N GLU A 83 14.79 2.77 7.12
CA GLU A 83 16.00 2.65 6.30
C GLU A 83 15.94 3.45 5.00
N GLU A 84 14.75 3.67 4.39
CA GLU A 84 14.59 4.41 3.12
C GLU A 84 13.26 5.21 3.03
N ASN A 85 13.28 6.34 2.33
CA ASN A 85 12.07 7.10 1.99
C ASN A 85 11.54 6.64 0.63
N LEU A 86 10.41 5.93 0.59
CA LEU A 86 9.85 5.43 -0.66
C LEU A 86 8.62 6.26 -1.07
N THR A 87 8.64 6.79 -2.29
CA THR A 87 7.49 7.48 -2.89
C THR A 87 6.89 6.59 -3.96
N ILE A 88 5.63 6.19 -3.79
CA ILE A 88 4.91 5.37 -4.78
C ILE A 88 3.72 6.17 -5.27
N GLU A 89 3.68 6.40 -6.58
CA GLU A 89 2.54 7.02 -7.27
C GLU A 89 1.57 5.92 -7.70
N LEU A 90 0.30 6.03 -7.30
CA LEU A 90 -0.77 5.15 -7.80
C LEU A 90 -1.50 5.91 -8.92
N SER A 91 -1.21 5.53 -10.16
CA SER A 91 -1.83 6.04 -11.39
C SER A 91 -3.04 5.22 -11.81
#